data_AF-A0A6P8RB02-F1
#
_entry.id   AF-A0A6P8RB02-F1
#
_cell.length_a   1.000
_cell.length_b   1.000
_cell.length_c   1.000
_cell.angle_alpha   90.00
_cell.angle_beta   90.00
_cell.angle_gamma   90.00
#
_symmetry.space_group_name_H-M   'P 1'
#
loop_
_entity.id
_entity.type
_entity.pdbx_description
1 polymer ?
#
loop_
_entity_poly.entity_id
_entity_poly.type
_entity_poly.pdbx_seq_one_letter_code
_entity_poly.pdbx_strand_id
1 'polypeptide(L)'
;MPIFTISKEALVGTAALGAAFAAGVIIGKKRAPWHFGTRKEQKAFYKKGDPLIDYMLKHSMREHPVLKKLRRRTMEEPEGINMICCDQSQFMANLAKLICAKKVLEIGVFTGYNTLNMALALPDDGKVVGCEVNNDYINIGKPFWKQAGVEHKIDVRIKPAVETLGFLEKKSSEARQK
;
A
#
# COMPACT_ATOMS: atom_id res chain seq x y z
N MET A 1 14.88 63.12 -27.48
CA MET A 1 13.99 61.97 -27.74
C MET A 1 12.90 61.99 -26.68
N PRO A 2 11.61 61.85 -27.06
CA PRO A 2 10.47 62.22 -26.20
C PRO A 2 10.20 61.17 -25.11
N ILE A 3 9.74 61.67 -23.96
CA ILE A 3 9.26 60.86 -22.83
C ILE A 3 7.94 60.21 -23.25
N PHE A 4 7.87 58.87 -23.22
CA PHE A 4 6.64 58.12 -23.48
C PHE A 4 5.58 58.48 -22.43
N THR A 5 4.49 59.13 -22.86
CA THR A 5 3.30 59.35 -22.03
C THR A 5 2.37 58.15 -22.17
N ILE A 6 2.25 57.36 -21.09
CA ILE A 6 1.30 56.23 -21.02
C ILE A 6 -0.12 56.80 -20.85
N SER A 7 -1.07 56.33 -21.66
CA SER A 7 -2.47 56.77 -21.59
C SER A 7 -3.16 56.24 -20.32
N LYS A 8 -4.17 56.96 -19.80
CA LYS A 8 -4.88 56.56 -18.58
C LYS A 8 -5.58 55.21 -18.75
N GLU A 9 -6.00 54.89 -19.97
CA GLU A 9 -6.66 53.64 -20.35
C GLU A 9 -5.69 52.45 -20.30
N ALA A 10 -4.44 52.65 -20.74
CA ALA A 10 -3.39 51.63 -20.65
C ALA A 10 -3.00 51.32 -19.19
N LEU A 11 -3.03 52.35 -18.32
CA LEU A 11 -2.81 52.20 -16.89
C LEU A 11 -3.94 51.42 -16.20
N VAL A 12 -5.19 51.69 -16.57
CA VAL A 12 -6.37 50.98 -16.04
C VAL A 12 -6.39 49.51 -16.53
N GLY A 13 -6.07 49.26 -17.79
CA GLY A 13 -6.00 47.91 -18.35
C GLY A 13 -4.95 47.03 -17.68
N THR A 14 -3.76 47.57 -17.42
CA THR A 14 -2.68 46.85 -16.71
C THR A 14 -3.00 46.61 -15.23
N ALA A 15 -3.62 47.58 -14.55
CA ALA A 15 -4.08 47.41 -13.18
C ALA A 15 -5.18 46.33 -13.05
N ALA A 16 -6.13 46.27 -14.00
CA ALA A 16 -7.19 45.27 -14.01
C ALA A 16 -6.66 43.84 -14.22
N LEU A 17 -5.70 43.66 -15.14
CA LEU A 17 -5.03 42.37 -15.38
C LEU A 17 -4.22 41.91 -14.15
N GLY A 18 -3.50 42.83 -13.51
CA GLY A 18 -2.77 42.53 -12.27
C GLY A 18 -3.68 42.11 -11.13
N ALA A 19 -4.81 42.80 -10.95
CA ALA A 19 -5.79 42.45 -9.92
C ALA A 19 -6.46 41.09 -10.17
N ALA A 20 -6.81 40.77 -11.43
CA ALA A 20 -7.37 39.47 -11.79
C ALA A 20 -6.37 38.31 -11.58
N PHE A 21 -5.10 38.52 -11.93
CA PHE A 21 -4.04 37.53 -11.69
C PHE A 21 -3.79 37.31 -10.19
N ALA A 22 -3.70 38.38 -9.40
CA ALA A 22 -3.52 38.28 -7.96
C ALA A 22 -4.70 37.59 -7.26
N ALA A 23 -5.94 37.91 -7.66
CA ALA A 23 -7.14 37.24 -7.17
C ALA A 23 -7.13 35.75 -7.54
N GLY A 24 -6.76 35.39 -8.77
CA GLY A 24 -6.62 34.01 -9.22
C GLY A 24 -5.59 33.21 -8.39
N VAL A 25 -4.43 33.81 -8.10
CA VAL A 25 -3.38 33.17 -7.27
C VAL A 25 -3.82 33.01 -5.82
N ILE A 26 -4.53 33.99 -5.24
CA ILE A 26 -5.04 33.91 -3.86
C ILE A 26 -6.17 32.87 -3.75
N ILE A 27 -7.08 32.82 -4.72
CA ILE A 27 -8.13 31.81 -4.80
C ILE A 27 -7.51 30.42 -5.01
N GLY A 28 -6.48 30.32 -5.84
CA GLY A 28 -5.74 29.07 -6.09
C GLY A 28 -4.96 28.55 -4.87
N LYS A 29 -4.42 29.44 -4.02
CA LYS A 29 -3.72 29.04 -2.78
C LYS A 29 -4.67 28.64 -1.64
N LYS A 30 -5.92 29.11 -1.64
CA LYS A 30 -6.90 28.80 -0.59
C LYS A 30 -7.79 27.60 -0.89
N ARG A 31 -7.85 27.12 -2.14
CA ARG A 31 -8.52 25.88 -2.51
C ARG A 31 -7.50 24.74 -2.52
N ALA A 32 -7.71 23.73 -1.66
CA ALA A 32 -7.10 22.42 -1.83
C ALA A 32 -7.27 21.97 -3.30
N PRO A 33 -6.29 21.24 -3.88
CA PRO A 33 -6.28 20.93 -5.30
C PRO A 33 -7.64 20.38 -5.71
N TRP A 34 -8.23 21.04 -6.71
CA TRP A 34 -9.49 20.65 -7.31
C TRP A 34 -9.33 19.23 -7.87
N HIS A 35 -9.73 18.23 -7.08
CA HIS A 35 -9.75 16.84 -7.51
C HIS A 35 -10.89 16.70 -8.52
N PHE A 36 -10.55 16.70 -9.82
CA PHE A 36 -11.45 16.25 -10.88
C PHE A 36 -11.64 14.74 -10.70
N GLY A 37 -12.65 14.38 -9.94
CA GLY A 37 -12.95 13.02 -9.57
C GLY A 37 -13.91 13.08 -8.41
N THR A 38 -15.20 12.96 -8.70
CA THR A 38 -16.16 12.51 -7.70
C THR A 38 -15.54 11.26 -7.07
N ARG A 39 -15.17 11.34 -5.79
CA ARG A 39 -14.88 10.18 -4.97
C ARG A 39 -16.21 9.43 -4.92
N LYS A 40 -16.50 8.60 -5.93
CA LYS A 40 -17.55 7.58 -5.87
C LYS A 40 -17.31 6.91 -4.53
N GLU A 41 -18.32 6.92 -3.66
CA GLU A 41 -18.32 6.11 -2.45
C GLU A 41 -17.74 4.75 -2.84
N GLN A 42 -16.60 4.38 -2.24
CA GLN A 42 -16.10 3.03 -2.38
C GLN A 42 -17.13 2.15 -1.69
N LYS A 43 -18.12 1.69 -2.45
CA LYS A 43 -19.04 0.65 -2.00
C LYS A 43 -18.14 -0.54 -1.66
N ALA A 44 -18.12 -0.91 -0.38
CA ALA A 44 -17.51 -2.16 0.04
C ALA A 44 -18.05 -3.25 -0.89
N PHE A 45 -17.15 -4.00 -1.54
CA PHE A 45 -17.54 -5.02 -2.51
C PHE A 45 -18.48 -6.07 -1.89
N TYR A 46 -18.40 -6.22 -0.56
CA TYR A 46 -19.25 -7.09 0.23
C TYR A 46 -20.00 -6.30 1.31
N LYS A 47 -21.28 -6.60 1.44
CA LYS A 47 -22.07 -6.18 2.60
C LYS A 47 -21.65 -7.05 3.79
N LYS A 48 -21.32 -6.43 4.92
CA LYS A 48 -21.03 -7.16 6.16
C LYS A 48 -22.26 -8.01 6.55
N GLY A 49 -22.03 -9.29 6.84
CA GLY A 49 -23.11 -10.24 7.17
C GLY A 49 -23.92 -10.72 5.96
N ASP A 50 -23.36 -10.64 4.76
CA ASP A 50 -23.94 -11.28 3.58
C ASP A 50 -23.84 -12.81 3.71
N PRO A 51 -24.97 -13.55 3.75
CA PRO A 51 -24.97 -15.00 3.94
C PRO A 51 -24.24 -15.76 2.82
N LEU A 52 -24.16 -15.20 1.61
CA LEU A 52 -23.41 -15.81 0.51
C LEU A 52 -21.90 -15.73 0.76
N ILE A 53 -21.44 -14.60 1.30
CA ILE A 53 -20.03 -14.42 1.64
C ILE A 53 -19.64 -15.30 2.82
N ASP A 54 -20.50 -15.39 3.84
CA ASP A 54 -20.27 -16.30 4.96
C ASP A 54 -20.21 -17.76 4.50
N TYR A 55 -21.11 -18.17 3.60
CA TYR A 55 -21.07 -19.51 2.99
C TYR A 55 -19.77 -19.73 2.21
N MET A 56 -19.41 -18.80 1.32
CA MET A 56 -18.19 -18.88 0.51
C MET A 56 -16.96 -19.04 1.41
N LEU A 57 -16.79 -18.18 2.42
CA LEU A 57 -15.65 -18.23 3.33
C LEU A 57 -15.65 -19.52 4.15
N LYS A 58 -16.80 -19.94 4.67
CA LYS A 58 -16.94 -21.17 5.46
C LYS A 58 -16.56 -22.43 4.67
N HIS A 59 -16.87 -22.47 3.37
CA HIS A 59 -16.66 -23.66 2.54
C HIS A 59 -15.37 -23.64 1.69
N SER A 60 -14.71 -22.49 1.54
CA SER A 60 -13.47 -22.37 0.73
C SER A 60 -12.20 -22.10 1.54
N MET A 61 -12.31 -21.47 2.72
CA MET A 61 -11.14 -21.08 3.50
C MET A 61 -10.47 -22.26 4.20
N ARG A 62 -9.14 -22.31 4.11
CA ARG A 62 -8.23 -23.28 4.73
C ARG A 62 -7.12 -22.53 5.47
N GLU A 63 -7.52 -21.55 6.27
CA GLU A 63 -6.62 -20.63 6.95
C GLU A 63 -5.79 -21.35 8.04
N HIS A 64 -4.47 -21.17 8.01
CA HIS A 64 -3.59 -21.73 9.04
C HIS A 64 -3.97 -21.20 10.43
N PRO A 65 -3.94 -22.02 11.51
CA PRO A 65 -4.39 -21.58 12.83
C PRO A 65 -3.68 -20.32 13.36
N VAL A 66 -2.38 -20.20 13.11
CA VAL A 66 -1.59 -19.01 13.52
C VAL A 66 -1.96 -17.79 12.68
N LEU A 67 -2.23 -17.99 11.38
CA LEU A 67 -2.66 -16.93 10.47
C LEU A 67 -4.03 -16.37 10.89
N LYS A 68 -4.96 -17.25 11.27
CA LYS A 68 -6.26 -16.88 11.86
C LYS A 68 -6.12 -16.10 13.17
N LYS A 69 -5.15 -16.46 14.02
CA LYS A 69 -4.87 -15.70 15.25
C LYS A 69 -4.34 -14.30 14.93
N LEU A 70 -3.38 -14.19 14.01
CA LEU A 70 -2.85 -12.90 13.55
C LEU A 70 -3.97 -12.04 12.98
N ARG A 71 -4.83 -12.59 12.11
CA ARG A 71 -5.99 -11.86 11.57
C ARG A 71 -6.86 -11.25 12.66
N ARG A 72 -7.22 -12.02 13.68
CA ARG A 72 -8.05 -11.53 14.79
C ARG A 72 -7.35 -10.39 15.53
N ARG A 73 -6.06 -10.54 15.82
CA ARG A 73 -5.25 -9.50 16.47
C ARG A 73 -5.16 -8.24 15.59
N THR A 74 -4.95 -8.39 14.29
CA THR A 74 -4.92 -7.27 13.34
C THR A 74 -6.23 -6.49 13.32
N MET A 75 -7.38 -7.18 13.41
CA MET A 75 -8.69 -6.52 13.44
C MET A 75 -8.98 -5.73 14.74
N GLU A 76 -8.14 -5.86 15.77
CA GLU A 76 -8.21 -5.06 16.99
C GLU A 76 -7.49 -3.71 16.83
N GLU A 77 -6.65 -3.54 15.80
CA GLU A 77 -6.01 -2.27 15.48
C GLU A 77 -7.00 -1.26 14.90
N PRO A 78 -6.86 0.05 15.17
CA PRO A 78 -7.71 1.08 14.57
C PRO A 78 -7.75 1.00 13.03
N GLU A 79 -6.61 0.68 12.42
CA GLU A 79 -6.42 0.50 10.98
C GLU A 79 -6.64 -0.95 10.50
N GLY A 80 -7.26 -1.82 11.29
CA GLY A 80 -7.41 -3.26 10.96
C GLY A 80 -8.07 -3.52 9.61
N ILE A 81 -8.91 -2.60 9.12
CA ILE A 81 -9.54 -2.65 7.79
C ILE A 81 -8.56 -2.52 6.62
N ASN A 82 -7.32 -2.07 6.86
CA ASN A 82 -6.27 -1.96 5.84
C ASN A 82 -5.62 -3.32 5.52
N MET A 83 -5.93 -4.36 6.29
CA MET A 83 -5.49 -5.72 6.02
C MET A 83 -6.20 -6.27 4.76
N ILE A 84 -5.47 -7.02 3.94
CA ILE A 84 -6.04 -7.80 2.83
C ILE A 84 -7.16 -8.74 3.32
N CYS A 85 -8.17 -8.98 2.49
CA CYS A 85 -9.19 -9.98 2.81
C CYS A 85 -8.58 -11.40 2.85
N CYS A 86 -9.11 -12.25 3.73
CA CYS A 86 -8.51 -13.56 3.98
C CYS A 86 -8.53 -14.49 2.76
N ASP A 87 -9.61 -14.44 1.98
CA ASP A 87 -9.81 -15.14 0.71
C ASP A 87 -8.84 -14.67 -0.38
N GLN A 88 -8.60 -13.36 -0.49
CA GLN A 88 -7.62 -12.79 -1.40
C GLN A 88 -6.19 -13.25 -1.04
N SER A 89 -5.83 -13.26 0.24
CA SER A 89 -4.52 -13.77 0.67
C SER A 89 -4.38 -15.27 0.39
N GLN A 90 -5.41 -16.08 0.65
CA GLN A 90 -5.39 -17.52 0.31
C GLN A 90 -5.22 -17.73 -1.19
N PHE A 91 -5.91 -16.95 -2.02
CA PHE A 91 -5.76 -17.01 -3.46
C PHE A 91 -4.32 -16.72 -3.89
N MET A 92 -3.68 -15.68 -3.36
CA MET A 92 -2.26 -15.38 -3.63
C MET A 92 -1.34 -16.53 -3.21
N ALA A 93 -1.61 -17.19 -2.07
CA ALA A 93 -0.80 -18.31 -1.59
C ALA A 93 -0.95 -19.54 -2.50
N ASN A 94 -2.16 -19.77 -3.02
CA ASN A 94 -2.41 -20.81 -4.00
C ASN A 94 -1.68 -20.52 -5.32
N LEU A 95 -1.68 -19.27 -5.79
CA LEU A 95 -0.91 -18.86 -6.96
C LEU A 95 0.60 -19.05 -6.75
N ALA A 96 1.13 -18.63 -5.60
CA ALA A 96 2.54 -18.81 -5.26
C ALA A 96 2.96 -20.29 -5.29
N LYS A 97 2.12 -21.19 -4.77
CA LYS A 97 2.33 -22.63 -4.86
C LYS A 97 2.26 -23.14 -6.30
N LEU A 98 1.27 -22.69 -7.07
CA LEU A 98 1.06 -23.12 -8.45
C LEU A 98 2.24 -22.77 -9.36
N ILE A 99 2.84 -21.59 -9.17
CA ILE A 99 4.01 -21.14 -9.95
C ILE A 99 5.33 -21.61 -9.33
N CYS A 100 5.30 -22.45 -8.30
CA CYS A 100 6.48 -22.90 -7.55
C CYS A 100 7.39 -21.74 -7.09
N ALA A 101 6.78 -20.66 -6.59
CA ALA A 101 7.51 -19.49 -6.15
C ALA A 101 8.52 -19.87 -5.05
N LYS A 102 9.72 -19.30 -5.13
CA LYS A 102 10.73 -19.34 -4.05
C LYS A 102 11.01 -17.98 -3.44
N LYS A 103 10.69 -16.90 -4.16
CA LYS A 103 10.96 -15.52 -3.75
C LYS A 103 9.70 -14.69 -3.94
N VAL A 104 9.29 -14.00 -2.89
CA VAL A 104 8.17 -13.07 -2.90
C VAL A 104 8.69 -11.70 -2.47
N LEU A 105 8.23 -10.66 -3.15
CA LEU A 105 8.39 -9.28 -2.73
C LEU A 105 7.02 -8.72 -2.41
N GLU A 106 6.86 -8.16 -1.22
CA GLU A 106 5.61 -7.58 -0.74
C GLU A 106 5.81 -6.10 -0.41
N ILE A 107 4.97 -5.23 -0.98
CA ILE A 107 5.01 -3.78 -0.75
C ILE A 107 3.79 -3.39 0.08
N GLY A 108 4.03 -2.92 1.30
CA GLY A 108 2.98 -2.72 2.31
C GLY A 108 2.73 -4.01 3.06
N VAL A 109 3.44 -4.19 4.18
CA VAL A 109 3.33 -5.40 5.02
C VAL A 109 2.22 -5.24 6.06
N PHE A 110 2.02 -4.02 6.56
CA PHE A 110 1.15 -3.74 7.70
C PHE A 110 1.48 -4.69 8.88
N THR A 111 0.51 -5.42 9.41
CA THR A 111 0.73 -6.38 10.50
C THR A 111 1.27 -7.74 10.04
N GLY A 112 1.46 -7.94 8.72
CA GLY A 112 2.10 -9.13 8.17
C GLY A 112 1.21 -10.35 8.00
N TYR A 113 -0.12 -10.16 7.90
CA TYR A 113 -1.04 -11.27 7.63
C TYR A 113 -0.70 -11.97 6.30
N ASN A 114 -0.60 -11.21 5.21
CA ASN A 114 -0.27 -11.79 3.91
C ASN A 114 1.18 -12.26 3.82
N THR A 115 2.12 -11.55 4.45
CA THR A 115 3.53 -11.97 4.59
C THR A 115 3.66 -13.34 5.24
N LEU A 116 2.93 -13.58 6.34
CA LEU A 116 2.88 -14.88 7.00
C LEU A 116 2.30 -15.95 6.07
N ASN A 117 1.21 -15.64 5.37
CA ASN A 117 0.57 -16.59 4.46
C ASN A 117 1.48 -16.98 3.28
N MET A 118 2.20 -16.00 2.71
CA MET A 118 3.22 -16.26 1.67
C MET A 118 4.34 -17.13 2.23
N ALA A 119 4.89 -16.81 3.41
CA ALA A 119 5.97 -17.59 4.02
C ALA A 119 5.57 -19.05 4.30
N LEU A 120 4.32 -19.29 4.71
CA LEU A 120 3.74 -20.64 4.86
C LEU A 120 3.55 -21.37 3.53
N ALA A 121 3.39 -20.65 2.43
CA ALA A 121 3.18 -21.22 1.10
C ALA A 121 4.48 -21.58 0.37
N LEU A 122 5.58 -20.89 0.69
CA LEU A 122 6.89 -21.10 0.09
C LEU A 122 7.61 -22.34 0.66
N PRO A 123 8.52 -22.97 -0.11
CA PRO A 123 9.40 -24.03 0.41
C PRO A 123 10.31 -23.52 1.54
N ASP A 124 11.03 -24.42 2.20
CA ASP A 124 11.84 -24.08 3.38
C ASP A 124 13.01 -23.12 3.10
N ASP A 125 13.55 -23.19 1.89
CA ASP A 125 14.55 -22.26 1.37
C ASP A 125 13.94 -20.96 0.79
N GLY A 126 12.61 -20.84 0.82
CA GLY A 126 11.88 -19.70 0.30
C GLY A 126 12.09 -18.42 1.11
N LYS A 127 11.93 -17.27 0.43
CA LYS A 127 12.09 -15.95 1.04
C LYS A 127 10.97 -14.99 0.67
N VAL A 128 10.44 -14.30 1.68
CA VAL A 128 9.55 -13.15 1.54
C VAL A 128 10.31 -11.91 1.96
N VAL A 129 10.53 -10.98 1.02
CA VAL A 129 11.04 -9.65 1.32
C VAL A 129 9.85 -8.71 1.44
N GLY A 130 9.66 -8.11 2.62
CA GLY A 130 8.59 -7.15 2.86
C GLY A 130 9.11 -5.72 2.92
N CYS A 131 8.35 -4.75 2.43
CA CYS A 131 8.60 -3.32 2.58
C CYS A 131 7.53 -2.69 3.46
N GLU A 132 7.95 -2.05 4.55
CA GLU A 132 7.07 -1.35 5.48
C GLU A 132 7.76 -0.10 6.01
N VAL A 133 7.01 0.95 6.31
CA VAL A 133 7.55 2.18 6.90
C VAL A 133 7.31 2.24 8.40
N ASN A 134 6.25 1.61 8.90
CA ASN A 134 5.90 1.61 10.32
C ASN A 134 6.35 0.31 11.02
N ASN A 135 7.35 0.44 11.91
CA ASN A 135 7.88 -0.69 12.68
C ASN A 135 6.87 -1.26 13.69
N ASP A 136 5.92 -0.46 14.18
CA ASP A 136 4.98 -0.89 15.22
C ASP A 136 4.03 -1.96 14.68
N TYR A 137 3.57 -1.82 13.44
CA TYR A 137 2.77 -2.85 12.79
C TYR A 137 3.52 -4.17 12.65
N ILE A 138 4.81 -4.12 12.34
CA ILE A 138 5.65 -5.32 12.21
C ILE A 138 5.83 -6.02 13.54
N ASN A 139 5.90 -5.27 14.65
CA ASN A 139 6.01 -5.85 15.98
C ASN A 139 4.74 -6.63 16.38
N ILE A 140 3.58 -6.33 15.79
CA ILE A 140 2.36 -7.14 15.95
C ILE A 140 2.52 -8.50 15.27
N GLY A 141 3.07 -8.56 14.06
CA GLY A 141 3.17 -9.78 13.25
C GLY A 141 4.27 -10.75 13.69
N LYS A 142 5.43 -10.24 14.11
CA LYS A 142 6.63 -11.04 14.45
C LYS A 142 6.38 -12.24 15.38
N PRO A 143 5.65 -12.11 16.51
CA PRO A 143 5.36 -13.24 17.38
C PRO A 143 4.62 -14.38 16.67
N PHE A 144 3.74 -14.06 15.72
CA PHE A 144 2.99 -15.05 14.96
C PHE A 144 3.85 -15.72 13.89
N TRP A 145 4.79 -15.00 13.26
CA TRP A 145 5.75 -15.59 12.33
C TRP A 145 6.65 -16.61 13.01
N LYS A 146 7.12 -16.27 14.22
CA LYS A 146 7.88 -17.18 15.08
C LYS A 146 7.03 -18.38 15.52
N GLN A 147 5.79 -18.13 15.98
CA GLN A 147 4.86 -19.19 16.38
C GLN A 147 4.55 -20.16 15.22
N ALA A 148 4.50 -19.66 13.99
CA ALA A 148 4.29 -20.48 12.79
C ALA A 148 5.56 -21.19 12.27
N GLY A 149 6.73 -20.92 12.87
CA GLY A 149 8.00 -21.54 12.48
C GLY A 149 8.54 -21.09 11.12
N VAL A 150 8.14 -19.90 10.63
CA VAL A 150 8.53 -19.39 9.30
C VAL A 150 9.24 -18.04 9.36
N GLU A 151 9.60 -17.55 10.55
CA GLU A 151 10.31 -16.28 10.73
C GLU A 151 11.61 -16.21 9.91
N HIS A 152 12.33 -17.33 9.77
CA HIS A 152 13.55 -17.40 8.96
C HIS A 152 13.33 -17.17 7.47
N LYS A 153 12.09 -17.27 6.96
CA LYS A 153 11.72 -16.99 5.56
C LYS A 153 11.44 -15.50 5.34
N ILE A 154 11.21 -14.72 6.39
CA ILE A 154 10.68 -13.36 6.31
C ILE A 154 11.78 -12.33 6.57
N ASP A 155 11.97 -11.40 5.63
CA ASP A 155 12.92 -10.30 5.71
C ASP A 155 12.18 -8.98 5.44
N VAL A 156 11.71 -8.33 6.51
CA VAL A 156 11.02 -7.03 6.39
C VAL A 156 12.02 -5.88 6.53
N ARG A 157 11.98 -4.98 5.55
CA ARG A 157 12.79 -3.77 5.48
C ARG A 157 11.96 -2.57 5.93
N ILE A 158 12.30 -2.02 7.10
CA ILE A 158 11.68 -0.82 7.65
C ILE A 158 12.27 0.43 6.99
N LYS A 159 11.69 0.83 5.85
CA LYS A 159 12.08 1.99 5.03
C LYS A 159 11.10 2.18 3.86
N PRO A 160 11.09 3.35 3.19
CA PRO A 160 10.37 3.52 1.94
C PRO A 160 10.69 2.40 0.93
N ALA A 161 9.65 1.82 0.32
CA ALA A 161 9.80 0.68 -0.59
C ALA A 161 10.74 0.99 -1.77
N VAL A 162 10.74 2.23 -2.25
CA VAL A 162 11.63 2.71 -3.33
C VAL A 162 13.11 2.49 -3.02
N GLU A 163 13.53 2.62 -1.76
CA GLU A 163 14.91 2.36 -1.35
C GLU A 163 15.24 0.86 -1.40
N THR A 164 14.32 0.02 -0.91
CA THR A 164 14.48 -1.44 -0.98
C THR A 164 14.53 -1.91 -2.43
N LEU A 165 13.68 -1.37 -3.29
CA LEU A 165 13.64 -1.68 -4.72
C LEU A 165 14.95 -1.28 -5.41
N GLY A 166 15.45 -0.06 -5.18
CA GLY A 166 16.73 0.38 -5.76
C GLY A 166 17.92 -0.47 -5.30
N PHE A 167 17.91 -0.94 -4.06
CA PHE A 167 18.92 -1.90 -3.59
C PHE A 167 18.82 -3.26 -4.30
N LEU A 168 17.61 -3.80 -4.45
CA LEU A 168 17.39 -5.09 -5.12
C LEU A 168 17.72 -5.03 -6.61
N GLU A 169 17.44 -3.92 -7.28
CA GLU A 169 17.78 -3.69 -8.67
C GLU A 169 19.30 -3.72 -8.88
N LYS A 170 20.07 -2.97 -8.09
CA LYS A 170 21.55 -2.97 -8.14
C LYS A 170 22.11 -4.37 -7.94
N LYS A 171 21.66 -5.07 -6.90
CA LYS A 171 22.08 -6.45 -6.62
C LYS A 171 21.74 -7.42 -7.76
N SER A 172 20.57 -7.23 -8.41
CA SER A 172 20.19 -8.05 -9.56
C SER A 172 21.07 -7.77 -10.78
N SER A 173 21.45 -6.52 -11.02
CA SER A 173 22.33 -6.15 -12.13
C SER A 173 23.73 -6.74 -11.97
N GLU A 174 24.30 -6.67 -10.76
CA GLU A 174 25.60 -7.27 -10.43
C GLU A 174 25.58 -8.80 -10.59
N ALA A 175 24.49 -9.46 -10.21
CA ALA A 175 24.34 -10.91 -10.32
C ALA A 175 24.21 -11.39 -11.78
N ARG A 176 23.73 -10.55 -12.70
CA ARG A 176 23.62 -10.87 -14.14
C ARG A 176 24.92 -10.64 -14.92
N GLN A 177 25.86 -9.89 -14.35
CA GLN A 177 27.16 -9.60 -14.94
C GLN A 177 28.22 -10.67 -14.58
N LYS A 178 27.87 -11.62 -13.70
CA LYS A 178 28.68 -12.79 -13.34
C LYS A 178 28.12 -14.03 -14.02
#